data_AF-A0A2G2K9L1-F1
#
_entry.id   AF-A0A2G2K9L1-F1
#
_cell.length_a   1.000
_cell.length_b   1.000
_cell.length_c   1.000
_cell.angle_alpha   90.00
_cell.angle_beta   90.00
_cell.angle_gamma   90.00
#
_symmetry.space_group_name_H-M   'P 1'
#
loop_
_entity.id
_entity.type
_entity.pdbx_description
1 polymer ?
#
loop_
_entity_poly.entity_id
_entity_poly.type
_entity_poly.pdbx_seq_one_letter_code
_entity_poly.pdbx_strand_id
1 'polypeptide(L)'
;MNKQLIISAPNSNAGKTTITLGLLRLLKNKKITVQPFKVGPDYIDPKFHELACAKVGVNLDLFMMKEDEINTCLSFYGKDTQVNCVEGVMGLFDGAKKDQGSTAELAKKLKTPVLMVIDAKAVAYSVAPLIQGFVNFDKEVDIMGVVFNRVGSERHYLMLKEACEDIGVHCFGYLSNLKNIAIPSRHLGLNILEIEKFDTVIDQIADELEKTVNWKAILGASKEIETKAVSLKQTVQERSIKFAVAKDEAFNFIYPQNIAAMKQLGKVHFFSPIHDTKIPDSDFIYFPGGYPESYLKELSSNKEMLTSIKEFLSVRSNMVSSHVPPGASQRPFRNSSIVSGVPTDMAPKSASIRRPNPDSTLPAPISTIVSTPNSFITAGRLGQVCSGRRWQILNS
;
A
#
# COMPACT_ATOMS: atom_id res chain seq x y z
N MET A 1 -11.83 -11.66 19.52
CA MET A 1 -10.73 -10.69 19.62
C MET A 1 -9.52 -11.29 18.94
N ASN A 2 -8.77 -10.50 18.19
CA ASN A 2 -7.60 -10.95 17.46
C ASN A 2 -6.35 -10.48 18.20
N LYS A 3 -5.30 -11.30 18.23
CA LYS A 3 -3.98 -10.80 18.60
C LYS A 3 -3.50 -9.86 17.52
N GLN A 4 -2.97 -8.70 17.88
CA GLN A 4 -2.55 -7.69 16.94
C GLN A 4 -1.14 -7.20 17.27
N LEU A 5 -0.32 -7.11 16.22
CA LEU A 5 1.03 -6.57 16.29
C LEU A 5 1.36 -5.74 15.04
N ILE A 6 2.28 -4.79 15.20
CA ILE A 6 2.89 -4.06 14.10
C ILE A 6 4.36 -4.47 13.98
N ILE A 7 4.82 -4.80 12.78
CA ILE A 7 6.25 -5.03 12.49
C ILE A 7 6.83 -3.76 11.90
N SER A 8 7.81 -3.16 12.58
CA SER A 8 8.48 -1.93 12.14
C SER A 8 10.00 -2.06 12.23
N ALA A 9 10.72 -0.98 11.93
CA ALA A 9 12.18 -0.91 12.01
C ALA A 9 12.66 0.53 12.18
N PRO A 10 13.91 0.73 12.62
CA PRO A 10 14.53 2.06 12.67
C PRO A 10 14.53 2.81 11.33
N ASN A 11 14.74 2.08 10.23
CA ASN A 11 14.88 2.63 8.89
C ASN A 11 14.40 1.66 7.79
N SER A 12 14.28 2.18 6.56
CA SER A 12 14.07 1.38 5.36
C SER A 12 15.21 0.38 5.12
N ASN A 13 14.93 -0.73 4.45
CA ASN A 13 15.89 -1.80 4.12
C ASN A 13 16.49 -2.61 5.29
N ALA A 14 15.98 -2.42 6.51
CA ALA A 14 16.35 -3.25 7.67
C ALA A 14 15.84 -4.70 7.58
N GLY A 15 14.95 -5.00 6.63
CA GLY A 15 14.36 -6.32 6.40
C GLY A 15 13.02 -6.56 7.09
N LYS A 16 12.27 -5.50 7.40
CA LYS A 16 10.88 -5.59 7.89
C LYS A 16 10.06 -6.58 7.07
N THR A 17 9.99 -6.38 5.76
CA THR A 17 9.23 -7.22 4.83
C THR A 17 9.70 -8.66 4.87
N THR A 18 11.01 -8.92 4.93
CA THR A 18 11.56 -10.28 5.07
C THR A 18 11.02 -10.97 6.33
N ILE A 19 11.10 -10.30 7.48
CA ILE A 19 10.59 -10.83 8.75
C ILE A 19 9.07 -10.98 8.72
N THR A 20 8.33 -10.00 8.16
CA THR A 20 6.88 -10.08 7.99
C THR A 20 6.49 -11.32 7.19
N LEU A 21 7.05 -11.50 5.99
CA LEU A 21 6.69 -12.60 5.11
C LEU A 21 7.03 -13.95 5.73
N GLY A 22 8.21 -14.07 6.34
CA GLY A 22 8.59 -15.27 7.06
C GLY A 22 7.64 -15.59 8.22
N LEU A 23 7.26 -14.58 9.01
CA LEU A 23 6.32 -14.77 10.13
C LEU A 23 4.91 -15.13 9.61
N LEU A 24 4.43 -14.47 8.56
CA LEU A 24 3.14 -14.78 7.93
C LEU A 24 3.09 -16.22 7.43
N ARG A 25 4.13 -16.67 6.73
CA ARG A 25 4.24 -18.06 6.24
C ARG A 25 4.41 -19.05 7.39
N LEU A 26 5.22 -18.74 8.39
CA LEU A 26 5.38 -19.57 9.58
C LEU A 26 4.04 -19.80 10.29
N LEU A 27 3.27 -18.73 10.53
CA LEU A 27 1.95 -18.84 11.17
C LEU A 27 0.96 -19.64 10.30
N LYS A 28 0.95 -19.43 8.99
CA LYS A 28 0.18 -20.26 8.03
C LYS A 28 0.55 -21.75 8.17
N ASN A 29 1.83 -22.08 8.18
CA ASN A 29 2.33 -23.46 8.31
C ASN A 29 1.95 -24.09 9.66
N LYS A 30 1.86 -23.28 10.73
CA LYS A 30 1.34 -23.68 12.04
C LYS A 30 -0.19 -23.71 12.14
N LYS A 31 -0.90 -23.49 11.02
CA LYS A 31 -2.37 -23.44 10.95
C LYS A 31 -2.98 -22.36 11.86
N ILE A 32 -2.21 -21.30 12.13
CA ILE A 32 -2.68 -20.11 12.83
C ILE A 32 -3.16 -19.12 11.77
N THR A 33 -4.44 -18.77 11.83
CA THR A 33 -5.02 -17.86 10.84
C THR A 33 -4.52 -16.43 11.08
N VAL A 34 -3.86 -15.87 10.06
CA VAL A 34 -3.29 -14.51 10.12
C VAL A 34 -3.85 -13.65 9.00
N GLN A 35 -4.28 -12.43 9.32
CA GLN A 35 -4.65 -11.40 8.36
C GLN A 35 -3.51 -10.37 8.25
N PRO A 36 -2.89 -10.23 7.08
CA PRO A 36 -1.86 -9.23 6.86
C PRO A 36 -2.47 -7.85 6.55
N PHE A 37 -1.79 -6.81 7.04
CA PHE A 37 -2.05 -5.43 6.70
C PHE A 37 -0.74 -4.70 6.39
N LYS A 38 -0.82 -3.61 5.63
CA LYS A 38 0.33 -2.77 5.29
C LYS A 38 0.04 -1.32 5.59
N VAL A 39 0.92 -0.65 6.33
CA VAL A 39 0.82 0.80 6.54
C VAL A 39 1.13 1.55 5.25
N GLY A 40 0.33 2.57 4.94
CA GLY A 40 0.53 3.49 3.82
C GLY A 40 0.08 2.95 2.45
N PRO A 41 0.31 3.71 1.36
CA PRO A 41 -0.26 3.43 0.05
C PRO A 41 0.70 2.56 -0.78
N ASP A 42 0.88 1.31 -0.37
CA ASP A 42 1.73 0.33 -1.06
C ASP A 42 0.91 -0.68 -1.88
N TYR A 43 1.44 -1.16 -3.00
CA TYR A 43 0.77 -2.13 -3.88
C TYR A 43 1.56 -3.43 -4.08
N ILE A 44 2.80 -3.48 -3.62
CA ILE A 44 3.73 -4.58 -3.85
C ILE A 44 3.74 -5.47 -2.60
N ASP A 45 3.96 -4.89 -1.43
CA ASP A 45 4.04 -5.61 -0.17
C ASP A 45 2.75 -6.40 0.12
N PRO A 46 1.53 -5.85 -0.09
CA PRO A 46 0.29 -6.62 0.05
C PRO A 46 0.21 -7.88 -0.83
N LYS A 47 0.82 -7.87 -2.02
CA LYS A 47 0.84 -9.05 -2.91
C LYS A 47 1.79 -10.12 -2.37
N PHE A 48 2.93 -9.72 -1.81
CA PHE A 48 3.83 -10.66 -1.13
C PHE A 48 3.19 -11.20 0.15
N HIS A 49 2.44 -10.39 0.90
CA HIS A 49 1.67 -10.85 2.04
C HIS A 49 0.69 -11.95 1.65
N GLU A 50 -0.05 -11.73 0.56
CA GLU A 50 -0.99 -12.71 0.01
C GLU A 50 -0.29 -14.00 -0.41
N LEU A 51 0.85 -13.91 -1.07
CA LEU A 51 1.69 -15.08 -1.35
C LEU A 51 2.08 -15.79 -0.05
N ALA A 52 2.55 -15.08 0.97
CA ALA A 52 3.01 -15.67 2.22
C ALA A 52 1.92 -16.37 3.03
N CYS A 53 0.70 -15.82 3.13
CA CYS A 53 -0.33 -16.36 4.01
C CYS A 53 -1.65 -16.79 3.33
N ALA A 54 -1.77 -16.66 2.01
CA ALA A 54 -3.00 -16.93 1.25
C ALA A 54 -4.22 -16.09 1.71
N LYS A 55 -3.96 -14.91 2.29
CA LYS A 55 -4.97 -13.92 2.67
C LYS A 55 -4.65 -12.61 1.96
N VAL A 56 -5.69 -11.95 1.45
CA VAL A 56 -5.55 -10.67 0.75
C VAL A 56 -4.80 -9.67 1.63
N GLY A 57 -3.75 -9.04 1.11
CA GLY A 57 -3.06 -7.95 1.79
C GLY A 57 -3.88 -6.66 1.72
N VAL A 58 -3.94 -5.91 2.83
CA VAL A 58 -4.83 -4.74 2.94
C VAL A 58 -4.09 -3.53 3.50
N ASN A 59 -4.23 -2.38 2.84
CA ASN A 59 -3.61 -1.14 3.30
C ASN A 59 -4.36 -0.47 4.45
N LEU A 60 -3.62 0.08 5.40
CA LEU A 60 -4.08 0.98 6.44
C LEU A 60 -3.32 2.31 6.29
N ASP A 61 -4.00 3.34 5.81
CA ASP A 61 -3.36 4.59 5.40
C ASP A 61 -4.01 5.79 6.09
N LEU A 62 -3.24 6.49 6.93
CA LEU A 62 -3.72 7.64 7.71
C LEU A 62 -3.93 8.92 6.89
N PHE A 63 -3.41 9.01 5.66
CA PHE A 63 -3.68 10.12 4.75
C PHE A 63 -5.00 9.91 3.98
N MET A 64 -5.29 8.66 3.63
CA MET A 64 -6.46 8.28 2.84
C MET A 64 -7.67 7.91 3.68
N MET A 65 -7.45 7.43 4.91
CA MET A 65 -8.48 6.87 5.78
C MET A 65 -8.52 7.60 7.12
N LYS A 66 -9.74 7.80 7.62
CA LYS A 66 -10.00 8.21 9.01
C LYS A 66 -9.79 7.01 9.95
N GLU A 67 -9.59 7.32 11.22
CA GLU A 67 -9.39 6.31 12.26
C GLU A 67 -10.55 5.29 12.34
N ASP A 68 -11.79 5.73 12.21
CA ASP A 68 -12.97 4.86 12.17
C ASP A 68 -12.98 3.92 10.94
N GLU A 69 -12.49 4.40 9.80
CA GLU A 69 -12.38 3.61 8.57
C GLU A 69 -11.28 2.55 8.69
N ILE A 70 -10.17 2.89 9.36
CA ILE A 70 -9.09 1.95 9.70
C ILE A 70 -9.61 0.84 10.63
N ASN A 71 -10.32 1.22 11.70
CA ASN A 71 -10.91 0.25 12.64
C ASN A 71 -11.95 -0.65 11.95
N THR A 72 -12.77 -0.09 11.06
CA THR A 72 -13.73 -0.86 10.25
C THR A 72 -13.01 -1.83 9.32
N CYS A 73 -11.92 -1.40 8.70
CA CYS A 73 -11.10 -2.23 7.82
C CYS A 73 -10.46 -3.40 8.59
N LEU A 74 -9.84 -3.12 9.74
CA LEU A 74 -9.27 -4.14 10.63
C LEU A 74 -10.33 -5.15 11.09
N SER A 75 -11.52 -4.67 11.46
CA SER A 75 -12.63 -5.53 11.89
C SER A 75 -13.15 -6.42 10.77
N PHE A 76 -13.34 -5.85 9.57
CA PHE A 76 -13.87 -6.58 8.42
C PHE A 76 -12.91 -7.67 7.92
N TYR A 77 -11.65 -7.32 7.68
CA TYR A 77 -10.66 -8.26 7.13
C TYR A 77 -10.05 -9.18 8.20
N GLY A 78 -9.92 -8.69 9.44
CA GLY A 78 -9.50 -9.50 10.58
C GLY A 78 -10.61 -10.42 11.10
N LYS A 79 -11.83 -10.36 10.55
CA LYS A 79 -12.89 -11.27 10.95
C LYS A 79 -12.44 -12.73 10.73
N ASP A 80 -12.72 -13.57 11.72
CA ASP A 80 -12.43 -15.01 11.70
C ASP A 80 -10.92 -15.35 11.58
N THR A 81 -10.02 -14.43 11.94
CA THR A 81 -8.59 -14.72 12.10
C THR A 81 -8.17 -14.73 13.57
N GLN A 82 -7.02 -15.34 13.87
CA GLN A 82 -6.44 -15.33 15.21
C GLN A 82 -5.46 -14.17 15.40
N VAL A 83 -4.79 -13.76 14.32
CA VAL A 83 -3.73 -12.74 14.34
C VAL A 83 -3.95 -11.70 13.25
N ASN A 84 -3.86 -10.42 13.61
CA ASN A 84 -3.70 -9.30 12.68
C ASN A 84 -2.23 -8.88 12.69
N CYS A 85 -1.55 -9.02 11.57
CA CYS A 85 -0.13 -8.66 11.43
C CYS A 85 -0.01 -7.45 10.52
N VAL A 86 0.43 -6.31 11.07
CA VAL A 86 0.52 -5.04 10.33
C VAL A 86 1.98 -4.73 10.01
N GLU A 87 2.36 -4.72 8.74
CA GLU A 87 3.70 -4.29 8.32
C GLU A 87 3.78 -2.75 8.22
N GLY A 88 4.72 -2.16 8.95
CA GLY A 88 5.03 -0.74 8.91
C GLY A 88 5.55 -0.24 7.56
N VAL A 89 5.58 1.07 7.39
CA VAL A 89 6.18 1.78 6.24
C VAL A 89 7.41 2.56 6.71
N MET A 90 8.41 2.69 5.85
CA MET A 90 9.66 3.45 6.13
C MET A 90 10.29 3.10 7.50
N GLY A 91 10.95 4.02 8.19
CA GLY A 91 11.27 3.88 9.61
C GLY A 91 10.04 4.09 10.50
N LEU A 92 10.10 3.61 11.74
CA LEU A 92 8.98 3.65 12.70
C LEU A 92 8.36 5.04 12.83
N PHE A 93 9.19 6.08 12.94
CA PHE A 93 8.76 7.47 13.14
C PHE A 93 8.73 8.31 11.84
N ASP A 94 9.03 7.71 10.69
CA ASP A 94 9.13 8.45 9.43
C ASP A 94 7.73 8.65 8.82
N GLY A 95 7.23 9.88 8.91
CA GLY A 95 5.98 10.33 8.29
C GLY A 95 6.21 11.48 7.28
N ALA A 96 5.14 11.98 6.66
CA ALA A 96 5.24 13.08 5.69
C ALA A 96 5.69 14.38 6.34
N LYS A 97 5.29 14.60 7.61
CA LYS A 97 5.77 15.70 8.44
C LYS A 97 5.97 15.18 9.86
N LYS A 98 7.23 15.02 10.29
CA LYS A 98 7.58 14.31 11.53
C LYS A 98 6.92 12.92 11.51
N ASP A 99 6.12 12.56 12.51
CA ASP A 99 5.46 11.27 12.63
C ASP A 99 4.08 11.20 11.95
N GLN A 100 3.62 12.26 11.27
CA GLN A 100 2.31 12.26 10.61
C GLN A 100 2.25 11.25 9.46
N GLY A 101 1.34 10.29 9.56
CA GLY A 101 1.17 9.15 8.67
C GLY A 101 2.21 8.04 8.85
N SER A 102 3.02 8.11 9.92
CA SER A 102 4.04 7.11 10.21
C SER A 102 3.45 5.82 10.80
N THR A 103 4.28 4.79 10.86
CA THR A 103 3.95 3.55 11.57
C THR A 103 3.71 3.79 13.07
N ALA A 104 4.44 4.74 13.68
CA ALA A 104 4.28 5.12 15.08
C ALA A 104 2.93 5.77 15.36
N GLU A 105 2.47 6.70 14.50
CA GLU A 105 1.14 7.31 14.67
C GLU A 105 0.04 6.25 14.60
N LEU A 106 0.14 5.31 13.65
CA LEU A 106 -0.84 4.22 13.56
C LEU A 106 -0.80 3.32 14.79
N ALA A 107 0.40 2.97 15.29
CA ALA A 107 0.56 2.15 16.50
C ALA A 107 -0.12 2.77 17.72
N LYS A 108 0.03 4.09 17.91
CA LYS A 108 -0.62 4.85 18.99
C LYS A 108 -2.15 4.82 18.86
N LYS A 109 -2.67 5.15 17.67
CA LYS A 109 -4.12 5.15 17.39
C LYS A 109 -4.76 3.79 17.62
N LEU A 110 -4.09 2.73 17.17
CA LEU A 110 -4.55 1.36 17.32
C LEU A 110 -4.21 0.74 18.67
N LYS A 111 -3.45 1.42 19.54
CA LYS A 111 -2.92 0.87 20.81
C LYS A 111 -2.24 -0.49 20.62
N THR A 112 -1.52 -0.64 19.52
CA THR A 112 -0.96 -1.91 19.06
C THR A 112 0.55 -1.95 19.31
N PRO A 113 1.08 -3.04 19.89
CA PRO A 113 2.50 -3.16 20.16
C PRO A 113 3.31 -3.32 18.87
N VAL A 114 4.54 -2.80 18.89
CA VAL A 114 5.48 -2.80 17.78
C VAL A 114 6.61 -3.80 18.03
N LEU A 115 6.71 -4.80 17.16
CA LEU A 115 7.88 -5.65 17.01
C LEU A 115 8.92 -4.93 16.14
N MET A 116 10.07 -4.61 16.72
CA MET A 116 11.14 -3.88 16.01
C MET A 116 12.11 -4.83 15.31
N VAL A 117 12.25 -4.68 14.00
CA VAL A 117 13.24 -5.39 13.18
C VAL A 117 14.49 -4.54 13.06
N ILE A 118 15.63 -5.10 13.44
CA ILE A 118 16.92 -4.38 13.44
C ILE A 118 17.91 -5.10 12.54
N ASP A 119 18.49 -4.38 11.59
CA ASP A 119 19.57 -4.91 10.76
C ASP A 119 20.86 -5.02 11.57
N ALA A 120 21.27 -6.26 11.84
CA ALA A 120 22.48 -6.56 12.60
C ALA A 120 23.74 -6.66 11.71
N LYS A 121 23.64 -6.51 10.38
CA LYS A 121 24.74 -6.82 9.44
C LYS A 121 26.10 -6.20 9.83
N ALA A 122 26.10 -5.02 10.42
CA ALA A 122 27.31 -4.27 10.77
C ALA A 122 27.24 -3.63 12.18
N VAL A 123 26.50 -4.23 13.11
CA VAL A 123 26.37 -3.73 14.49
C VAL A 123 26.38 -4.91 15.48
N ALA A 124 26.99 -4.74 16.64
CA ALA A 124 26.93 -5.67 17.76
C ALA A 124 26.41 -4.94 19.01
N TYR A 125 27.22 -4.80 20.06
CA TYR A 125 26.79 -4.21 21.33
C TYR A 125 26.27 -2.77 21.24
N SER A 126 26.77 -1.95 20.29
CA SER A 126 26.28 -0.59 20.04
C SER A 126 24.80 -0.50 19.63
N VAL A 127 24.13 -1.64 19.41
CA VAL A 127 22.69 -1.67 19.19
C VAL A 127 21.90 -1.31 20.45
N ALA A 128 22.45 -1.53 21.65
CA ALA A 128 21.80 -1.20 22.93
C ALA A 128 21.34 0.28 23.00
N PRO A 129 22.24 1.28 22.86
CA PRO A 129 21.82 2.68 22.91
C PRO A 129 20.88 3.08 21.75
N LEU A 130 20.97 2.42 20.58
CA LEU A 130 20.03 2.66 19.48
C LEU A 130 18.63 2.20 19.86
N ILE A 131 18.48 0.95 20.30
CA ILE A 131 17.19 0.40 20.76
C ILE A 131 16.63 1.25 21.89
N GLN A 132 17.47 1.56 22.89
CA GLN A 132 17.08 2.37 24.03
C GLN A 132 16.59 3.76 23.60
N GLY A 133 17.22 4.36 22.58
CA GLY A 133 16.74 5.60 21.95
C GLY A 133 15.32 5.47 21.41
N PHE A 134 15.02 4.42 20.62
CA PHE A 134 13.67 4.19 20.09
C PHE A 134 12.63 3.94 21.20
N VAL A 135 12.98 3.15 22.21
CA VAL A 135 12.10 2.83 23.36
C VAL A 135 11.85 4.05 24.26
N ASN A 136 12.77 5.01 24.30
CA ASN A 136 12.67 6.20 25.15
C ASN A 136 12.16 7.44 24.41
N PHE A 137 12.11 7.43 23.08
CA PHE A 137 11.78 8.62 22.29
C PHE A 137 10.30 9.04 22.42
N ASP A 138 9.37 8.11 22.18
CA ASP A 138 7.93 8.34 22.32
C ASP A 138 7.32 7.22 23.18
N LYS A 139 6.94 7.56 24.42
CA LYS A 139 6.45 6.60 25.42
C LYS A 139 5.04 6.08 25.15
N GLU A 140 4.31 6.67 24.21
CA GLU A 140 3.02 6.13 23.76
C GLU A 140 3.19 4.98 22.75
N VAL A 141 4.37 4.85 22.14
CA VAL A 141 4.68 3.73 21.24
C VAL A 141 5.19 2.53 22.03
N ASP A 142 4.35 1.52 22.14
CA ASP A 142 4.64 0.28 22.86
C ASP A 142 5.54 -0.65 22.04
N ILE A 143 6.86 -0.55 22.20
CA ILE A 143 7.81 -1.47 21.58
C ILE A 143 7.90 -2.74 22.45
N MET A 144 7.29 -3.82 21.98
CA MET A 144 7.23 -5.10 22.72
C MET A 144 8.56 -5.87 22.73
N GLY A 145 9.50 -5.50 21.86
CA GLY A 145 10.81 -6.12 21.76
C GLY A 145 11.35 -6.12 20.34
N VAL A 146 12.43 -6.88 20.13
CA VAL A 146 13.21 -6.87 18.89
C VAL A 146 13.39 -8.24 18.26
N VAL A 147 13.50 -8.27 16.93
CA VAL A 147 14.05 -9.38 16.15
C VAL A 147 15.21 -8.85 15.33
N PHE A 148 16.36 -9.50 15.40
CA PHE A 148 17.52 -9.12 14.61
C PHE A 148 17.49 -9.77 13.23
N ASN A 149 17.82 -9.02 12.19
CA ASN A 149 17.95 -9.52 10.83
C ASN A 149 19.41 -9.49 10.39
N ARG A 150 19.79 -10.33 9.42
CA ARG A 150 21.15 -10.43 8.84
C ARG A 150 22.23 -10.70 9.89
N VAL A 151 21.91 -11.53 10.89
CA VAL A 151 22.89 -11.91 11.90
C VAL A 151 23.95 -12.84 11.30
N GLY A 152 25.21 -12.53 11.58
CA GLY A 152 26.36 -13.21 10.96
C GLY A 152 26.68 -14.60 11.54
N SER A 153 26.37 -14.85 12.82
CA SER A 153 26.63 -16.12 13.50
C SER A 153 25.86 -16.20 14.83
N GLU A 154 25.80 -17.38 15.45
CA GLU A 154 25.20 -17.54 16.79
C GLU A 154 25.94 -16.72 17.86
N ARG A 155 27.28 -16.69 17.82
CA ARG A 155 28.07 -15.81 18.71
C ARG A 155 27.69 -14.34 18.54
N HIS A 156 27.42 -13.91 17.30
CA HIS A 156 26.95 -12.57 17.03
C HIS A 156 25.55 -12.32 17.64
N TYR A 157 24.63 -13.28 17.48
CA TYR A 157 23.32 -13.20 18.14
C TYR A 157 23.43 -13.06 19.66
N LEU A 158 24.30 -13.82 20.32
CA LEU A 158 24.47 -13.74 21.78
C LEU A 158 24.89 -12.33 22.25
N MET A 159 25.80 -11.66 21.53
CA MET A 159 26.18 -10.27 21.84
C MET A 159 25.01 -9.29 21.66
N LEU A 160 24.17 -9.50 20.65
CA LEU A 160 22.99 -8.67 20.41
C LEU A 160 21.91 -8.92 21.47
N LYS A 161 21.78 -10.16 21.93
CA LYS A 161 20.85 -10.56 22.98
C LYS A 161 21.27 -9.96 24.32
N GLU A 162 22.55 -10.04 24.69
CA GLU A 162 23.13 -9.39 25.88
C GLU A 162 22.84 -7.88 25.86
N ALA A 163 23.07 -7.22 24.72
CA ALA A 163 22.76 -5.80 24.54
C ALA A 163 21.27 -5.46 24.79
N CYS A 164 20.34 -6.38 24.51
CA CYS A 164 18.92 -6.19 24.81
C CYS A 164 18.59 -6.44 26.28
N GLU A 165 19.21 -7.46 26.88
CA GLU A 165 19.05 -7.82 28.30
C GLU A 165 19.52 -6.65 29.21
N ASP A 166 20.65 -6.02 28.89
CA ASP A 166 21.21 -4.89 29.65
C ASP A 166 20.30 -3.65 29.69
N ILE A 167 19.49 -3.44 28.65
CA ILE A 167 18.55 -2.31 28.56
C ILE A 167 17.11 -2.72 28.89
N GLY A 168 16.87 -3.97 29.29
CA GLY A 168 15.55 -4.49 29.64
C GLY A 168 14.57 -4.63 28.48
N VAL A 169 15.06 -4.81 27.25
CA VAL A 169 14.22 -5.01 26.06
C VAL A 169 14.20 -6.48 25.67
N HIS A 170 13.02 -7.02 25.35
CA HIS A 170 12.91 -8.42 24.99
C HIS A 170 13.51 -8.70 23.61
N CYS A 171 14.40 -9.68 23.51
CA CYS A 171 14.94 -10.17 22.25
C CYS A 171 14.23 -11.46 21.85
N PHE A 172 13.38 -11.39 20.81
CA PHE A 172 12.58 -12.53 20.36
C PHE A 172 13.36 -13.53 19.50
N GLY A 173 14.55 -13.17 19.02
CA GLY A 173 15.37 -14.04 18.18
C GLY A 173 16.04 -13.31 17.03
N TYR A 174 16.43 -14.07 16.01
CA TYR A 174 17.11 -13.53 14.84
C TYR A 174 16.82 -14.26 13.54
N LEU A 175 17.09 -13.61 12.41
CA LEU A 175 17.24 -14.23 11.10
C LEU A 175 18.71 -14.14 10.68
N SER A 176 19.30 -15.27 10.30
CA SER A 176 20.68 -15.34 9.82
C SER A 176 20.85 -14.55 8.50
N ASN A 177 22.08 -14.18 8.16
CA ASN A 177 22.35 -13.51 6.89
C ASN A 177 22.29 -14.52 5.72
N LEU A 178 21.08 -14.70 5.20
CA LEU A 178 20.79 -15.60 4.08
C LEU A 178 21.33 -15.01 2.77
N LYS A 179 22.55 -15.41 2.38
CA LYS A 179 23.30 -14.86 1.22
C LYS A 179 22.57 -14.96 -0.12
N ASN A 180 21.58 -15.86 -0.25
CA ASN A 180 20.82 -16.11 -1.48
C ASN A 180 19.36 -15.67 -1.40
N ILE A 181 18.95 -15.00 -0.31
CA ILE A 181 17.57 -14.58 -0.10
C ILE A 181 17.52 -13.06 -0.11
N ALA A 182 17.40 -12.51 -1.32
CA ALA A 182 17.04 -11.12 -1.52
C ALA A 182 15.61 -11.09 -2.07
N ILE A 183 14.67 -10.62 -1.25
CA ILE A 183 13.40 -10.11 -1.80
C ILE A 183 13.79 -8.80 -2.50
N PRO A 184 13.63 -8.70 -3.83
CA PRO A 184 14.13 -7.57 -4.58
C PRO A 184 13.60 -6.27 -4.00
N SER A 185 14.50 -5.31 -3.79
CA SER A 185 14.10 -3.92 -3.57
C SER A 185 13.30 -3.44 -4.79
N ARG A 186 12.38 -2.50 -4.54
CA ARG A 186 11.44 -1.86 -5.49
C ARG A 186 12.15 -1.19 -6.69
N HIS A 187 12.86 -1.95 -7.51
CA HIS A 187 13.44 -1.47 -8.76
C HIS A 187 12.31 -1.39 -9.77
N LEU A 188 11.70 -0.20 -9.83
CA LEU A 188 10.77 0.28 -10.86
C LEU A 188 10.06 -0.82 -11.65
N GLY A 189 8.93 -1.29 -11.12
CA GLY A 189 7.91 -2.02 -11.89
C GLY A 189 8.29 -3.38 -12.47
N LEU A 190 9.46 -3.93 -12.15
CA LEU A 190 9.85 -5.23 -12.67
C LEU A 190 9.14 -6.39 -11.94
N ASN A 191 8.08 -6.84 -12.62
CA ASN A 191 7.41 -8.15 -12.56
C ASN A 191 6.85 -8.63 -11.22
N ILE A 192 5.71 -8.04 -10.83
CA ILE A 192 4.69 -8.75 -10.04
C ILE A 192 4.35 -10.12 -10.67
N LEU A 193 4.51 -10.26 -11.99
CA LEU A 193 4.32 -11.51 -12.73
C LEU A 193 5.23 -12.66 -12.26
N GLU A 194 6.33 -12.35 -11.58
CA GLU A 194 7.26 -13.35 -11.07
C GLU A 194 7.19 -13.51 -9.55
N ILE A 195 6.15 -12.96 -8.91
CA ILE A 195 6.02 -13.00 -7.45
C ILE A 195 6.04 -14.45 -6.92
N GLU A 196 5.50 -15.39 -7.71
CA GLU A 196 5.47 -16.83 -7.40
C GLU A 196 6.86 -17.43 -7.23
N LYS A 197 7.91 -16.88 -7.88
CA LYS A 197 9.30 -17.34 -7.72
C LYS A 197 9.81 -17.13 -6.29
N PHE A 198 9.16 -16.26 -5.52
CA PHE A 198 9.52 -15.98 -4.13
C PHE A 198 8.83 -16.90 -3.13
N ASP A 199 7.93 -17.80 -3.54
CA ASP A 199 7.22 -18.68 -2.61
C ASP A 199 8.20 -19.58 -1.84
N THR A 200 9.10 -20.26 -2.56
CA THR A 200 10.17 -21.09 -1.97
C THR A 200 11.12 -20.28 -1.08
N VAL A 201 11.37 -19.01 -1.44
CA VAL A 201 12.21 -18.11 -0.63
C VAL A 201 11.53 -17.76 0.68
N ILE A 202 10.22 -17.48 0.65
CA ILE A 202 9.42 -17.20 1.84
C ILE A 202 9.34 -18.43 2.75
N ASP A 203 9.23 -19.64 2.19
CA ASP A 203 9.30 -20.89 2.95
C ASP A 203 10.65 -21.06 3.66
N GLN A 204 11.76 -20.80 2.97
CA GLN A 204 13.10 -20.86 3.58
C GLN A 204 13.26 -19.86 4.73
N ILE A 205 12.70 -18.65 4.60
CA ILE A 205 12.70 -17.67 5.69
C ILE A 205 11.87 -18.19 6.86
N ALA A 206 10.67 -18.73 6.60
CA ALA A 206 9.79 -19.26 7.65
C ALA A 206 10.43 -20.42 8.42
N ASP A 207 11.10 -21.34 7.72
CA ASP A 207 11.81 -22.48 8.32
C ASP A 207 12.97 -22.03 9.21
N GLU A 208 13.68 -20.96 8.84
CA GLU A 208 14.73 -20.39 9.66
C GLU A 208 14.14 -19.70 10.89
N LEU A 209 13.12 -18.84 10.71
CA LEU A 209 12.43 -18.18 11.82
C LEU A 209 11.84 -19.18 12.82
N GLU A 210 11.37 -20.34 12.38
CA GLU A 210 10.88 -21.39 13.28
C GLU A 210 11.95 -21.84 14.29
N LYS A 211 13.22 -21.91 13.85
CA LYS A 211 14.35 -22.38 14.65
C LYS A 211 14.90 -21.27 15.56
N THR A 212 14.95 -20.05 15.05
CA THR A 212 15.74 -18.96 15.65
C THR A 212 14.90 -17.83 16.25
N VAL A 213 13.58 -17.82 16.04
CA VAL A 213 12.66 -16.82 16.60
C VAL A 213 11.60 -17.49 17.47
N ASN A 214 11.45 -16.99 18.70
CA ASN A 214 10.40 -17.38 19.62
C ASN A 214 9.05 -16.76 19.21
N TRP A 215 8.48 -17.25 18.11
CA TRP A 215 7.21 -16.77 17.57
C TRP A 215 6.04 -16.93 18.56
N LYS A 216 6.10 -17.92 19.46
CA LYS A 216 5.11 -18.07 20.53
C LYS A 216 5.17 -16.91 21.53
N ALA A 217 6.37 -16.47 21.90
CA ALA A 217 6.54 -15.28 22.75
C ALA A 217 6.11 -14.00 22.03
N ILE A 218 6.36 -13.86 20.73
CA ILE A 218 5.82 -12.75 19.92
C ILE A 218 4.29 -12.73 20.00
N LEU A 219 3.63 -13.87 19.79
CA LEU A 219 2.17 -13.94 19.96
C LEU A 219 1.75 -13.67 21.41
N GLY A 220 2.51 -14.14 22.40
CA GLY A 220 2.25 -13.90 23.83
C GLY A 220 2.27 -12.42 24.20
N ALA A 221 3.20 -11.65 23.62
CA ALA A 221 3.34 -10.21 23.86
C ALA A 221 2.50 -9.33 22.91
N SER A 222 1.86 -9.92 21.89
CA SER A 222 0.86 -9.24 21.07
C SER A 222 -0.40 -8.93 21.88
N LYS A 223 -1.07 -7.81 21.59
CA LYS A 223 -2.29 -7.41 22.32
C LYS A 223 -3.54 -7.98 21.69
N GLU A 224 -4.48 -8.43 22.51
CA GLU A 224 -5.85 -8.70 22.05
C GLU A 224 -6.57 -7.38 21.90
N ILE A 225 -6.98 -7.06 20.67
CA ILE A 225 -7.64 -5.80 20.36
C ILE A 225 -9.04 -6.10 19.85
N GLU A 226 -10.03 -5.57 20.55
CA GLU A 226 -11.40 -5.56 20.07
C GLU A 226 -11.56 -4.41 19.07
N THR A 227 -11.59 -4.75 17.78
CA THR A 227 -11.81 -3.77 16.73
C THR A 227 -13.29 -3.37 16.74
N LYS A 228 -13.56 -2.12 17.13
CA LYS A 228 -14.92 -1.57 17.07
C LYS A 228 -15.29 -1.38 15.61
N ALA A 229 -16.12 -2.28 15.07
CA ALA A 229 -16.74 -2.07 13.78
C ALA A 229 -17.64 -0.83 13.88
N VAL A 230 -17.25 0.26 13.22
CA VAL A 230 -18.18 1.36 13.02
C VAL A 230 -19.12 0.91 11.92
N SER A 231 -20.38 0.66 12.29
CA SER A 231 -21.42 0.38 11.31
C SER A 231 -21.59 1.64 10.46
N LEU A 232 -20.91 1.68 9.32
CA LEU A 232 -21.22 2.61 8.25
C LEU A 232 -22.55 2.15 7.66
N LYS A 233 -23.65 2.44 8.36
CA LYS A 233 -25.01 2.38 7.80
C LYS A 233 -25.12 3.49 6.76
N GLN A 234 -24.45 3.32 5.63
CA GLN A 234 -24.94 3.93 4.41
C GLN A 234 -26.03 3.00 3.92
N THR A 235 -27.27 3.45 4.02
CA THR A 235 -28.40 2.90 3.27
C THR A 235 -28.10 3.19 1.80
N VAL A 236 -27.17 2.44 1.21
CA VAL A 236 -26.97 2.44 -0.22
C VAL A 236 -28.22 1.76 -0.76
N GLN A 237 -29.14 2.54 -1.31
CA GLN A 237 -30.13 1.98 -2.21
C GLN A 237 -29.35 1.21 -3.26
N GLU A 238 -29.59 -0.10 -3.40
CA GLU A 238 -29.00 -0.93 -4.45
C GLU A 238 -29.26 -0.26 -5.81
N ARG A 239 -28.32 0.57 -6.24
CA ARG A 239 -28.24 0.99 -7.62
C ARG A 239 -27.55 -0.18 -8.29
N SER A 240 -28.15 -0.83 -9.27
CA SER A 240 -27.50 -1.94 -9.98
C SER A 240 -26.37 -1.42 -10.90
N ILE A 241 -25.41 -0.67 -10.35
CA ILE A 241 -24.31 -0.05 -11.09
C ILE A 241 -23.39 -1.16 -11.60
N LYS A 242 -23.05 -1.13 -12.88
CA LYS A 242 -22.04 -2.01 -13.46
C LYS A 242 -20.69 -1.28 -13.51
N PHE A 243 -19.69 -1.79 -12.83
CA PHE A 243 -18.32 -1.24 -12.84
C PHE A 243 -17.46 -2.09 -13.76
N ALA A 244 -16.82 -1.49 -14.77
CA ALA A 244 -15.71 -2.08 -15.50
C ALA A 244 -14.39 -1.61 -14.89
N VAL A 245 -13.59 -2.53 -14.36
CA VAL A 245 -12.32 -2.23 -13.71
C VAL A 245 -11.19 -2.79 -14.55
N ALA A 246 -10.30 -1.93 -15.04
CA ALA A 246 -9.11 -2.37 -15.74
C ALA A 246 -8.20 -3.16 -14.78
N LYS A 247 -7.76 -4.34 -15.20
CA LYS A 247 -6.89 -5.21 -14.43
C LYS A 247 -6.04 -6.06 -15.39
N ASP A 248 -4.80 -5.65 -15.56
CA ASP A 248 -3.78 -6.34 -16.34
C ASP A 248 -2.38 -5.90 -15.92
N GLU A 249 -1.36 -6.22 -16.70
CA GLU A 249 0.05 -5.89 -16.43
C GLU A 249 0.27 -4.38 -16.30
N ALA A 250 -0.43 -3.57 -17.10
CA ALA A 250 -0.36 -2.11 -17.05
C ALA A 250 -1.13 -1.52 -15.87
N PHE A 251 -2.26 -2.11 -15.51
CA PHE A 251 -3.21 -1.60 -14.52
C PHE A 251 -3.38 -2.55 -13.34
N ASN A 252 -2.33 -2.69 -12.52
CA ASN A 252 -2.27 -3.70 -11.46
C ASN A 252 -2.24 -3.15 -10.02
N PHE A 253 -2.36 -1.84 -9.81
CA PHE A 253 -2.35 -1.20 -8.48
C PHE A 253 -3.77 -1.04 -7.93
N ILE A 254 -4.40 -2.18 -7.63
CA ILE A 254 -5.78 -2.24 -7.16
C ILE A 254 -5.81 -2.35 -5.64
N TYR A 255 -6.52 -1.43 -4.98
CA TYR A 255 -6.87 -1.55 -3.57
C TYR A 255 -8.08 -2.48 -3.39
N PRO A 256 -7.96 -3.60 -2.64
CA PRO A 256 -9.08 -4.49 -2.35
C PRO A 256 -10.29 -3.78 -1.74
N GLN A 257 -10.05 -2.73 -0.96
CA GLN A 257 -11.08 -1.93 -0.30
C GLN A 257 -11.95 -1.19 -1.32
N ASN A 258 -11.34 -0.64 -2.38
CA ASN A 258 -12.10 0.02 -3.46
C ASN A 258 -13.01 -0.97 -4.17
N ILE A 259 -12.51 -2.18 -4.44
CA ILE A 259 -13.30 -3.24 -5.07
C ILE A 259 -14.43 -3.71 -4.14
N ALA A 260 -14.16 -3.86 -2.85
CA ALA A 260 -15.16 -4.21 -1.85
C ALA A 260 -16.28 -3.16 -1.78
N ALA A 261 -15.94 -1.87 -1.79
CA ALA A 261 -16.91 -0.79 -1.85
C ALA A 261 -17.73 -0.83 -3.15
N MET A 262 -17.10 -1.00 -4.31
CA MET A 262 -17.82 -1.13 -5.59
C MET A 262 -18.80 -2.32 -5.59
N LYS A 263 -18.40 -3.46 -5.00
CA LYS A 263 -19.27 -4.65 -4.87
C LYS A 263 -20.47 -4.43 -3.96
N GLN A 264 -20.38 -3.53 -2.98
CA GLN A 264 -21.55 -3.13 -2.18
C GLN A 264 -22.51 -2.24 -2.97
N LEU A 265 -22.01 -1.52 -3.97
CA LEU A 265 -22.79 -0.63 -4.82
C LEU A 265 -23.30 -1.31 -6.10
N GLY A 266 -22.83 -2.51 -6.47
CA GLY A 266 -23.20 -3.13 -7.74
C GLY A 266 -22.24 -4.23 -8.23
N LYS A 267 -22.27 -4.51 -9.53
CA LYS A 267 -21.50 -5.60 -10.14
C LYS A 267 -20.15 -5.09 -10.65
N VAL A 268 -19.07 -5.79 -10.32
CA VAL A 268 -17.70 -5.47 -10.79
C VAL A 268 -17.27 -6.49 -11.84
N HIS A 269 -16.92 -5.99 -13.02
CA HIS A 269 -16.36 -6.74 -14.14
C HIS A 269 -14.92 -6.29 -14.38
N PHE A 270 -13.98 -7.23 -14.30
CA PHE A 270 -12.60 -6.94 -14.67
C PHE A 270 -12.42 -7.10 -16.19
N PHE A 271 -11.58 -6.25 -16.79
CA PHE A 271 -11.16 -6.36 -18.18
C PHE A 271 -9.69 -5.95 -18.32
N SER A 272 -9.03 -6.41 -19.37
CA SER A 272 -7.65 -6.06 -19.70
C SER A 272 -7.59 -5.05 -20.84
N PRO A 273 -7.15 -3.81 -20.58
CA PRO A 273 -6.81 -2.86 -21.64
C PRO A 273 -5.79 -3.35 -22.67
N ILE A 274 -4.87 -4.24 -22.28
CA ILE A 274 -3.89 -4.85 -23.18
C ILE A 274 -4.52 -5.96 -24.02
N HIS A 275 -5.19 -6.92 -23.39
CA HIS A 275 -5.54 -8.21 -24.00
C HIS A 275 -6.98 -8.30 -24.51
N ASP A 276 -7.92 -7.57 -23.91
CA ASP A 276 -9.31 -7.57 -24.36
C ASP A 276 -9.51 -6.56 -25.49
N THR A 277 -10.54 -6.76 -26.32
CA THR A 277 -10.84 -5.87 -27.45
C THR A 277 -11.97 -4.89 -27.18
N LYS A 278 -12.73 -5.08 -26.10
CA LYS A 278 -13.90 -4.27 -25.77
C LYS A 278 -14.10 -4.14 -24.25
N ILE A 279 -14.55 -2.97 -23.81
CA ILE A 279 -14.98 -2.78 -22.41
C ILE A 279 -16.29 -3.56 -22.17
N PRO A 280 -16.43 -4.26 -21.03
CA PRO A 280 -17.70 -4.86 -20.63
C PRO A 280 -18.84 -3.84 -20.54
N ASP A 281 -20.07 -4.30 -20.75
CA ASP A 281 -21.26 -3.47 -20.53
C ASP A 281 -21.26 -2.90 -19.10
N SER A 282 -21.12 -1.58 -19.00
CA SER A 282 -20.81 -0.91 -17.74
C SER A 282 -21.36 0.50 -17.64
N ASP A 283 -21.51 0.95 -16.40
CA ASP A 283 -21.89 2.30 -16.02
C ASP A 283 -20.71 3.19 -15.66
N PHE A 284 -19.64 2.57 -15.18
CA PHE A 284 -18.47 3.27 -14.71
C PHE A 284 -17.24 2.49 -15.12
N ILE A 285 -16.23 3.18 -15.65
CA ILE A 285 -14.93 2.57 -15.94
C ILE A 285 -13.92 3.11 -14.92
N TYR A 286 -13.17 2.19 -14.32
CA TYR A 286 -12.08 2.50 -13.40
C TYR A 286 -10.76 1.97 -13.95
N PHE A 287 -9.80 2.86 -14.17
CA PHE A 287 -8.41 2.53 -14.42
C PHE A 287 -7.62 2.73 -13.12
N PRO A 288 -7.19 1.64 -12.45
CA PRO A 288 -6.34 1.76 -11.27
C PRO A 288 -4.95 2.27 -11.65
N GLY A 289 -4.08 2.50 -10.67
CA GLY A 289 -2.68 2.78 -10.98
C GLY A 289 -1.97 1.56 -11.60
N GLY A 290 -0.71 1.76 -11.97
CA GLY A 290 0.19 0.72 -12.43
C GLY A 290 1.36 1.35 -13.17
N TYR A 291 1.85 0.66 -14.19
CA TYR A 291 2.96 1.12 -15.04
C TYR A 291 2.55 1.19 -16.51
N PRO A 292 1.46 1.89 -16.89
CA PRO A 292 1.02 1.96 -18.28
C PRO A 292 2.10 2.49 -19.23
N GLU A 293 3.04 3.29 -18.73
CA GLU A 293 4.21 3.76 -19.47
C GLU A 293 5.15 2.64 -19.95
N SER A 294 5.21 1.51 -19.22
CA SER A 294 5.98 0.33 -19.61
C SER A 294 5.29 -0.50 -20.69
N TYR A 295 3.99 -0.28 -20.91
CA TYR A 295 3.15 -1.03 -21.85
C TYR A 295 2.54 -0.13 -22.94
N LEU A 296 3.18 1.02 -23.24
CA LEU A 296 2.66 1.96 -24.23
C LEU A 296 2.48 1.33 -25.61
N LYS A 297 3.37 0.41 -26.00
CA LYS A 297 3.31 -0.25 -27.30
C LYS A 297 2.08 -1.14 -27.39
N GLU A 298 1.84 -1.96 -26.37
CA GLU A 298 0.73 -2.88 -26.23
C GLU A 298 -0.61 -2.13 -26.13
N LEU A 299 -0.67 -1.12 -25.26
CA LEU A 299 -1.87 -0.30 -25.08
C LEU A 299 -2.21 0.51 -26.34
N SER A 300 -1.20 1.05 -27.03
CA SER A 300 -1.43 1.85 -28.24
C SER A 300 -1.72 1.01 -29.48
N SER A 301 -1.29 -0.25 -29.52
CA SER A 301 -1.56 -1.18 -30.63
C SER A 301 -2.97 -1.75 -30.57
N ASN A 302 -3.59 -1.85 -29.39
CA ASN A 302 -4.97 -2.30 -29.21
C ASN A 302 -5.98 -1.23 -29.67
N LYS A 303 -6.13 -1.07 -30.99
CA LYS A 303 -7.03 -0.08 -31.60
C LYS A 303 -8.50 -0.34 -31.28
N GLU A 304 -8.89 -1.59 -31.11
CA GLU A 304 -10.27 -1.97 -30.77
C GLU A 304 -10.64 -1.50 -29.36
N MET A 305 -9.80 -1.77 -28.36
CA MET A 305 -10.00 -1.27 -27.00
C MET A 305 -10.02 0.26 -26.95
N LEU A 306 -9.08 0.93 -27.63
CA LEU A 306 -9.07 2.40 -27.72
C LEU A 306 -10.36 2.96 -28.33
N THR A 307 -10.91 2.28 -29.34
CA THR A 307 -12.18 2.65 -29.98
C THR A 307 -13.34 2.43 -29.01
N SER A 308 -13.38 1.28 -28.34
CA SER A 308 -14.38 0.97 -27.32
C SER A 308 -14.39 2.00 -26.18
N ILE A 309 -13.22 2.45 -25.71
CA ILE A 309 -13.10 3.50 -24.69
C ILE A 309 -13.69 4.82 -25.20
N LYS A 310 -13.35 5.22 -26.43
CA LYS A 310 -13.89 6.45 -27.03
C LYS A 310 -15.40 6.41 -27.19
N GLU A 311 -15.95 5.28 -27.60
CA GLU A 311 -17.40 5.06 -27.72
C GLU A 311 -18.10 5.15 -26.36
N PHE A 312 -17.53 4.55 -25.32
CA PHE A 312 -18.07 4.68 -23.97
C PHE A 312 -18.17 6.14 -23.51
N LEU A 313 -17.12 6.94 -23.78
CA LEU A 313 -17.07 8.35 -23.41
C LEU A 313 -18.05 9.21 -24.24
N SER A 314 -18.25 8.90 -25.52
CA SER A 314 -19.15 9.66 -26.39
C SER A 314 -20.63 9.46 -26.04
N VAL A 315 -21.03 8.23 -25.72
CA VAL A 315 -22.42 7.89 -25.33
C VAL A 315 -22.82 8.62 -24.04
N ARG A 316 -21.92 8.73 -23.07
CA ARG A 316 -22.23 9.39 -21.79
C ARG A 316 -22.10 10.92 -21.83
N SER A 317 -21.32 11.47 -22.76
CA SER A 317 -21.33 12.91 -23.05
C SER A 317 -22.69 13.36 -23.62
N ASN A 318 -23.35 12.49 -24.40
CA ASN A 318 -24.64 12.78 -25.02
C ASN A 318 -25.84 12.64 -24.05
N MET A 319 -25.72 11.88 -22.95
CA MET A 319 -26.78 11.78 -21.92
C MET A 319 -26.94 13.04 -21.05
N VAL A 320 -26.00 14.00 -21.10
CA VAL A 320 -26.10 15.28 -20.37
C VAL A 320 -26.77 16.39 -21.21
N SER A 321 -27.20 16.11 -22.45
CA SER A 321 -27.70 17.12 -23.39
C SER A 321 -29.24 17.23 -23.49
N SER A 322 -30.02 16.66 -22.58
CA SER A 322 -31.47 16.89 -22.55
C SER A 322 -31.90 17.38 -21.18
N HIS A 323 -32.60 18.53 -21.17
CA HIS A 323 -33.02 19.38 -20.03
C HIS A 323 -32.12 20.58 -19.72
N VAL A 324 -31.95 21.44 -20.73
CA VAL A 324 -31.79 22.89 -20.49
C VAL A 324 -33.06 23.57 -21.03
N PRO A 325 -33.85 24.29 -20.21
CA PRO A 325 -34.96 25.09 -20.73
C PRO A 325 -34.42 26.24 -21.59
N PRO A 326 -35.10 26.64 -22.67
CA PRO A 326 -34.65 27.74 -23.51
C PRO A 326 -34.82 29.05 -22.74
N GLY A 327 -33.72 29.62 -22.23
CA GLY A 327 -33.77 30.90 -21.53
C GLY A 327 -32.68 31.16 -20.50
N ALA A 328 -31.42 30.82 -20.78
CA ALA A 328 -30.30 31.35 -20.01
C ALA A 328 -29.15 31.70 -20.95
N SER A 329 -28.83 32.99 -20.98
CA SER A 329 -27.82 33.64 -21.81
C SER A 329 -26.48 32.91 -21.83
N GLN A 330 -25.93 32.75 -23.03
CA GLN A 330 -24.53 32.43 -23.25
C GLN A 330 -23.64 33.44 -22.51
N ARG A 331 -22.82 32.96 -21.57
CA ARG A 331 -21.57 33.62 -21.19
C ARG A 331 -20.46 32.57 -21.13
N PRO A 332 -19.30 32.81 -21.75
CA PRO A 332 -18.19 31.87 -21.73
C PRO A 332 -17.53 31.91 -20.34
N PHE A 333 -17.51 30.79 -19.62
CA PHE A 333 -16.69 30.66 -18.43
C PHE A 333 -15.23 30.47 -18.86
N ARG A 334 -14.40 31.44 -18.46
CA ARG A 334 -12.94 31.43 -18.62
C ARG A 334 -12.29 30.37 -17.73
N ASN A 335 -11.24 29.76 -18.28
CA ASN A 335 -10.26 28.86 -17.67
C ASN A 335 -9.82 29.27 -16.25
N SER A 336 -9.74 28.29 -15.34
CA SER A 336 -8.75 28.26 -14.26
C SER A 336 -8.29 26.82 -14.00
N SER A 337 -7.00 26.70 -13.74
CA SER A 337 -6.16 25.53 -14.05
C SER A 337 -5.84 24.67 -12.81
N ILE A 338 -5.70 23.36 -13.04
CA ILE A 338 -4.71 22.40 -12.51
C ILE A 338 -4.03 22.75 -11.17
N VAL A 339 -4.17 21.88 -10.15
CA VAL A 339 -3.19 21.73 -9.07
C VAL A 339 -2.50 20.38 -9.21
N SER A 340 -1.30 20.41 -9.79
CA SER A 340 -0.30 19.34 -9.73
C SER A 340 0.52 19.51 -8.46
N GLY A 341 0.38 18.61 -7.50
CA GLY A 341 1.20 18.57 -6.29
C GLY A 341 2.31 17.53 -6.43
N VAL A 342 3.44 17.92 -7.03
CA VAL A 342 4.73 17.24 -6.85
C VAL A 342 5.61 18.20 -6.06
N PRO A 343 6.12 17.86 -4.86
CA PRO A 343 7.20 18.61 -4.26
C PRO A 343 8.46 18.40 -5.10
N THR A 344 8.81 19.40 -5.90
CA THR A 344 10.17 19.51 -6.46
C THR A 344 11.09 20.00 -5.35
N ASP A 345 11.68 19.07 -4.61
CA ASP A 345 12.99 19.26 -3.98
C ASP A 345 13.51 17.91 -3.51
N MET A 346 14.46 17.36 -4.28
CA MET A 346 15.59 16.48 -3.90
C MET A 346 16.03 15.68 -5.13
N ALA A 347 16.89 16.29 -5.95
CA ALA A 347 17.80 15.54 -6.82
C ALA A 347 19.25 15.82 -6.35
N PRO A 348 20.11 14.80 -6.22
CA PRO A 348 21.47 14.96 -5.75
C PRO A 348 22.34 15.66 -6.81
N LYS A 349 23.17 16.60 -6.35
CA LYS A 349 24.27 17.17 -7.13
C LYS A 349 25.31 16.09 -7.41
N SER A 350 25.49 15.67 -8.66
CA SER A 350 26.78 15.54 -9.35
C SER A 350 26.68 14.58 -10.55
N ALA A 351 26.98 15.10 -11.75
CA ALA A 351 27.70 14.43 -12.84
C ALA A 351 27.48 15.23 -14.13
N SER A 352 28.56 15.84 -14.59
CA SER A 352 28.70 16.60 -15.84
C SER A 352 28.65 15.70 -17.07
N ILE A 353 27.67 15.87 -17.98
CA ILE A 353 27.77 15.36 -19.37
C ILE A 353 27.15 16.39 -20.34
N ARG A 354 27.86 16.58 -21.46
CA ARG A 354 27.72 17.62 -22.50
C ARG A 354 26.38 17.60 -23.24
N ARG A 355 25.90 18.77 -23.66
CA ARG A 355 24.80 18.94 -24.64
C ARG A 355 25.25 18.58 -26.06
N PRO A 356 24.38 18.00 -26.89
CA PRO A 356 24.40 18.21 -28.34
C PRO A 356 23.18 18.97 -28.88
N ASN A 357 23.35 19.42 -30.12
CA ASN A 357 22.69 20.47 -30.89
C ASN A 357 21.18 20.26 -31.22
N PRO A 358 20.44 21.33 -31.55
CA PRO A 358 19.04 21.28 -31.96
C PRO A 358 18.94 21.19 -33.48
N ASP A 359 18.80 19.99 -34.02
CA ASP A 359 18.22 19.77 -35.35
C ASP A 359 17.92 18.28 -35.53
N SER A 360 16.73 17.87 -35.12
CA SER A 360 16.06 16.67 -35.66
C SER A 360 14.56 16.78 -35.42
N THR A 361 13.83 16.85 -36.53
CA THR A 361 12.38 16.77 -36.61
C THR A 361 11.94 15.34 -36.32
N LEU A 362 11.47 15.09 -35.09
CA LEU A 362 10.74 13.87 -34.71
C LEU A 362 9.27 14.23 -34.48
N PRO A 363 8.31 13.38 -34.89
CA PRO A 363 6.89 13.66 -34.71
C PRO A 363 6.54 13.68 -33.22
N ALA A 364 5.70 14.64 -32.83
CA ALA A 364 5.33 14.92 -31.44
C ALA A 364 4.77 13.68 -30.71
N PRO A 365 5.09 13.49 -29.42
CA PRO A 365 4.51 12.41 -28.62
C PRO A 365 2.99 12.59 -28.45
N ILE A 366 2.30 11.46 -28.29
CA ILE A 366 0.84 11.34 -28.10
C ILE A 366 0.45 11.86 -26.71
N SER A 367 0.67 13.15 -26.44
CA SER A 367 0.17 13.86 -25.26
C SER A 367 -0.94 14.86 -25.60
N THR A 368 -1.40 14.91 -26.86
CA THR A 368 -2.27 16.00 -27.35
C THR A 368 -3.61 15.54 -27.94
N ILE A 369 -4.13 14.37 -27.57
CA ILE A 369 -5.51 13.99 -27.90
C ILE A 369 -6.20 13.42 -26.66
N VAL A 370 -6.50 14.28 -25.68
CA VAL A 370 -7.76 14.29 -24.90
C VAL A 370 -7.80 15.65 -24.17
N SER A 371 -8.35 16.68 -24.81
CA SER A 371 -8.76 17.92 -24.14
C SER A 371 -10.30 17.96 -24.11
N THR A 372 -10.89 17.18 -23.21
CA THR A 372 -12.26 17.42 -22.74
C THR A 372 -12.30 17.21 -21.23
N PRO A 373 -12.75 18.21 -20.45
CA PRO A 373 -12.89 18.07 -19.01
C PRO A 373 -14.27 17.48 -18.73
N ASN A 374 -14.32 16.20 -18.35
CA ASN A 374 -15.29 15.64 -17.40
C ASN A 374 -15.02 14.15 -17.19
N SER A 375 -15.04 13.72 -15.93
CA SER A 375 -14.88 12.33 -15.43
C SER A 375 -13.51 11.67 -15.62
N PHE A 376 -12.50 12.14 -14.88
CA PHE A 376 -11.39 11.31 -14.42
C PHE A 376 -11.25 11.48 -12.91
N ILE A 377 -11.19 10.37 -12.17
CA ILE A 377 -10.73 10.36 -10.78
C ILE A 377 -9.45 9.52 -10.78
N THR A 378 -8.30 10.20 -10.71
CA THR A 378 -7.03 9.57 -10.35
C THR A 378 -7.02 9.27 -8.85
N ALA A 379 -6.29 8.22 -8.46
CA ALA A 379 -6.34 7.64 -7.12
C ALA A 379 -6.10 8.67 -6.01
N GLY A 380 -7.12 8.87 -5.17
CA GLY A 380 -7.09 9.75 -4.01
C GLY A 380 -8.50 10.20 -3.63
N ARG A 381 -9.20 9.40 -2.81
CA ARG A 381 -10.55 9.62 -2.24
C ARG A 381 -11.74 9.35 -3.18
N LEU A 382 -12.20 8.10 -3.16
CA LEU A 382 -13.59 7.75 -3.52
C LEU A 382 -14.60 8.03 -2.38
N GLY A 383 -14.16 8.57 -1.24
CA GLY A 383 -14.97 8.69 -0.01
C GLY A 383 -15.84 9.93 0.16
N GLN A 384 -15.96 10.85 -0.81
CA GLN A 384 -16.69 12.12 -0.58
C GLN A 384 -17.63 12.61 -1.69
N VAL A 385 -17.89 11.81 -2.73
CA VAL A 385 -18.85 12.21 -3.78
C VAL A 385 -20.27 11.78 -3.39
N CYS A 386 -20.76 12.20 -2.21
CA CYS A 386 -22.16 12.15 -1.82
C CYS A 386 -22.40 12.97 -0.53
N SER A 387 -22.07 14.25 -0.53
CA SER A 387 -22.67 15.16 0.46
C SER A 387 -22.87 16.54 -0.16
N GLY A 388 -24.10 16.80 -0.60
CA GLY A 388 -24.52 18.16 -0.91
C GLY A 388 -24.43 19.02 0.34
N ARG A 389 -23.53 20.00 0.33
CA ARG A 389 -23.66 21.28 1.04
C ARG A 389 -22.55 22.24 0.58
N ARG A 390 -22.98 23.42 0.13
CA ARG A 390 -22.15 24.57 -0.25
C ARG A 390 -21.22 24.95 0.91
N TRP A 391 -19.99 25.34 0.59
CA TRP A 391 -19.20 26.22 1.46
C TRP A 391 -18.78 27.47 0.69
N GLN A 392 -19.19 28.62 1.24
CA GLN A 392 -18.73 29.95 0.87
C GLN A 392 -17.27 30.14 1.30
N ILE A 393 -16.54 30.84 0.45
CA ILE A 393 -15.19 31.33 0.66
C ILE A 393 -15.23 32.41 1.75
N LEU A 394 -14.32 32.33 2.74
CA LEU A 394 -13.86 33.50 3.48
C LEU A 394 -12.33 33.47 3.52
N ASN A 395 -11.75 34.50 2.90
CA ASN A 395 -10.34 34.85 2.94
C ASN A 395 -10.03 35.58 4.26
N SER A 396 -9.02 35.09 4.98
CA SER A 396 -7.96 35.91 5.61
C SER A 396 -6.88 34.99 6.15
#